data_AF-A0A2X2VRH7-F1
#
_entry.id   AF-A0A2X2VRH7-F1
#
_cell.length_a   1.000
_cell.length_b   1.000
_cell.length_c   1.000
_cell.angle_alpha   90.00
_cell.angle_beta   90.00
_cell.angle_gamma   90.00
#
_symmetry.space_group_name_H-M   'P 1'
#
loop_
_entity.id
_entity.type
_entity.pdbx_description
1 polymer ?
#
loop_
_entity_poly.entity_id
_entity_poly.type
_entity_poly.pdbx_seq_one_letter_code
_entity_poly.pdbx_strand_id
1 'polypeptide(L)'
;MSRILITNDSFFDKDYNETFSYQEKYSFFGVNEGTSTLVAFYKDLLKPVVGDKVEETFRDFVLGKAQTEQIKVIFEQQIDETLFFIEPIGGRRYRSCTLVWKGKSYDMNLSLISPKSRMVEDFHRIVTIAEECLQQNKPMYLSID
;
A
#
# COMPACT_ATOMS: atom_id res chain seq x y z
N MET A 1 5.87 -17.44 7.03
CA MET A 1 6.34 -16.05 7.10
C MET A 1 5.21 -15.23 6.58
N SER A 2 4.63 -14.35 7.40
CA SER A 2 3.41 -13.68 6.99
C SER A 2 3.69 -12.66 5.89
N ARG A 3 2.84 -12.61 4.87
CA ARG A 3 2.92 -11.63 3.77
C ARG A 3 1.56 -10.99 3.59
N ILE A 4 1.53 -9.66 3.52
CA ILE A 4 0.34 -8.92 3.08
C ILE A 4 0.55 -8.54 1.63
N LEU A 5 -0.49 -8.71 0.83
CA LEU A 5 -0.54 -8.28 -0.56
C LEU A 5 -1.87 -7.61 -0.85
N ILE A 6 -1.81 -6.41 -1.44
CA ILE A 6 -2.97 -5.61 -1.84
C ILE A 6 -2.84 -5.34 -3.34
N THR A 7 -3.85 -5.68 -4.14
CA THR A 7 -3.77 -5.56 -5.61
C THR A 7 -5.06 -5.02 -6.22
N ASN A 8 -4.94 -4.45 -7.42
CA ASN A 8 -6.08 -3.99 -8.23
C ASN A 8 -6.65 -5.06 -9.18
N ASP A 9 -6.14 -6.29 -9.09
CA ASP A 9 -6.56 -7.48 -9.85
C ASP A 9 -6.16 -8.75 -9.07
N SER A 10 -6.77 -9.89 -9.33
CA SER A 10 -6.44 -11.17 -8.68
C SER A 10 -5.00 -11.57 -9.02
N PHE A 11 -4.20 -11.77 -7.98
CA PHE A 11 -2.77 -11.99 -8.10
C PHE A 11 -2.39 -13.46 -8.25
N PHE A 12 -3.17 -14.35 -7.64
CA PHE A 12 -2.85 -15.78 -7.57
C PHE A 12 -3.55 -16.61 -8.64
N ASP A 13 -4.56 -16.07 -9.32
CA ASP A 13 -5.21 -16.75 -10.47
C ASP A 13 -4.40 -16.61 -11.78
N LYS A 14 -3.26 -15.90 -11.76
CA LYS A 14 -2.47 -15.58 -12.96
C LYS A 14 -0.98 -15.87 -12.74
N ASP A 15 -0.26 -16.16 -13.82
CA ASP A 15 1.21 -16.22 -13.75
C ASP A 15 1.77 -14.83 -13.47
N TYR A 16 2.41 -14.67 -12.31
CA TYR A 16 2.95 -13.40 -11.83
C TYR A 16 3.90 -12.74 -12.84
N ASN A 17 4.80 -13.52 -13.43
CA ASN A 17 5.85 -13.00 -14.29
C ASN A 17 5.35 -12.63 -15.69
N GLU A 18 4.29 -13.29 -16.17
CA GLU A 18 3.67 -12.94 -17.46
C GLU A 18 2.68 -11.77 -17.33
N THR A 19 2.11 -11.61 -16.14
CA THR A 19 0.97 -10.71 -15.93
C THR A 19 1.38 -9.40 -15.28
N PHE A 20 2.12 -9.41 -14.17
CA PHE A 20 2.25 -8.24 -13.28
C PHE A 20 3.55 -7.45 -13.43
N SER A 21 4.62 -8.08 -13.89
CA SER A 21 5.97 -7.48 -13.92
C SER A 21 6.15 -6.42 -15.01
N TYR A 22 5.27 -6.37 -16.04
CA TYR A 22 5.45 -5.51 -17.22
C TYR A 22 4.19 -4.78 -17.70
N GLN A 23 3.03 -4.89 -17.03
CA GLN A 23 1.79 -4.25 -17.51
C GLN A 23 1.35 -3.13 -16.57
N GLU A 24 1.30 -1.90 -17.09
CA GLU A 24 0.91 -0.68 -16.35
C GLU A 24 -0.48 -0.75 -15.72
N LYS A 25 -1.37 -1.63 -16.21
CA LYS A 25 -2.72 -1.78 -15.70
C LYS A 25 -2.79 -2.49 -14.33
N TYR A 26 -1.70 -3.14 -13.90
CA TYR A 26 -1.67 -3.88 -12.64
C TYR A 26 -0.85 -3.14 -11.58
N SER A 27 -1.54 -2.78 -10.52
CA SER A 27 -0.99 -2.09 -9.36
C SER A 27 -1.11 -3.01 -8.15
N PHE A 28 0.01 -3.23 -7.47
CA PHE A 28 0.07 -4.06 -6.27
C PHE A 28 0.94 -3.41 -5.20
N PHE A 29 0.66 -3.67 -3.93
CA PHE A 29 1.51 -3.40 -2.78
C PHE A 29 1.76 -4.72 -2.05
N GLY A 30 2.97 -4.95 -1.53
CA GLY A 30 3.24 -6.14 -0.76
C GLY A 30 4.35 -5.94 0.27
N VAL A 31 4.15 -6.52 1.45
CA VAL A 31 5.10 -6.51 2.57
C VAL A 31 5.17 -7.90 3.18
N ASN A 32 6.36 -8.37 3.55
CA ASN A 32 6.55 -9.71 4.13
C ASN A 32 7.42 -9.65 5.39
N GLU A 33 7.16 -10.56 6.33
CA GLU A 33 7.85 -10.64 7.62
C GLU A 33 9.33 -11.01 7.49
N GLY A 34 9.71 -11.69 6.40
CA GLY A 34 11.11 -12.02 6.13
C GLY A 34 11.97 -10.80 5.81
N THR A 35 11.37 -9.69 5.40
CA THR A 35 12.06 -8.46 4.94
C THR A 35 11.63 -7.20 5.68
N SER A 36 10.54 -7.25 6.46
CA SER A 36 9.98 -6.08 7.13
C SER A 36 9.28 -6.44 8.44
N THR A 37 9.56 -5.68 9.49
CA THR A 37 8.86 -5.75 10.77
C THR A 37 7.50 -5.03 10.75
N LEU A 38 7.14 -4.38 9.64
CA LEU A 38 5.92 -3.58 9.51
C LEU A 38 4.67 -4.41 9.22
N VAL A 39 4.79 -5.72 8.98
CA VAL A 39 3.61 -6.56 8.68
C VAL A 39 2.54 -6.45 9.76
N ALA A 40 2.93 -6.53 11.03
CA ALA A 40 1.99 -6.36 12.15
C ALA A 40 1.27 -5.00 12.12
N PHE A 41 2.02 -3.93 11.84
CA PHE A 41 1.45 -2.58 11.69
C PHE A 41 0.41 -2.51 10.55
N TYR A 42 0.71 -3.12 9.39
CA TYR A 42 -0.26 -3.17 8.29
C TYR A 42 -1.48 -4.04 8.63
N LYS A 43 -1.32 -5.12 9.40
CA LYS A 43 -2.47 -5.91 9.90
C LYS A 43 -3.36 -5.06 10.80
N ASP A 44 -2.78 -4.29 11.72
CA ASP A 44 -3.54 -3.41 12.61
C ASP A 44 -4.36 -2.37 11.83
N LEU A 45 -3.80 -1.82 10.74
CA LEU A 45 -4.52 -0.90 9.84
C LEU A 45 -5.63 -1.59 9.02
N LEU A 46 -5.49 -2.87 8.69
CA LEU A 46 -6.48 -3.63 7.91
C LEU A 46 -7.58 -4.25 8.78
N LYS A 47 -7.32 -4.45 10.07
CA LYS A 47 -8.26 -5.05 11.02
C LYS A 47 -9.65 -4.36 11.06
N PRO A 48 -9.76 -3.02 10.98
CA PRO A 48 -11.07 -2.35 10.90
C PRO A 48 -11.88 -2.69 9.63
N VAL A 49 -11.23 -3.18 8.57
CA VAL A 49 -11.83 -3.45 7.25
C VAL A 49 -12.27 -4.90 7.10
N VAL A 50 -11.43 -5.83 7.59
CA VAL A 50 -11.65 -7.28 7.41
C VAL A 50 -11.85 -8.03 8.73
N GLY A 51 -11.85 -7.34 9.86
CA GLY A 51 -12.05 -7.92 11.19
C GLY A 51 -10.97 -8.94 11.53
N ASP A 52 -11.37 -10.00 12.24
CA ASP A 52 -10.48 -11.08 12.66
C ASP A 52 -9.91 -11.90 11.50
N LYS A 53 -10.48 -11.73 10.30
CA LYS A 53 -9.94 -12.38 9.09
C LYS A 53 -8.49 -11.98 8.84
N VAL A 54 -8.03 -10.82 9.33
CA VAL A 54 -6.63 -10.36 9.19
C VAL A 54 -5.60 -11.32 9.80
N GLU A 55 -6.02 -12.17 10.74
CA GLU A 55 -5.17 -13.19 11.39
C GLU A 55 -5.17 -14.52 10.63
N GLU A 56 -6.03 -14.69 9.64
CA GLU A 56 -6.14 -15.90 8.83
C GLU A 56 -5.26 -15.81 7.58
N THR A 57 -4.89 -16.99 7.06
CA THR A 57 -4.25 -17.10 5.74
C THR A 57 -5.31 -17.20 4.65
N PHE A 58 -5.28 -16.28 3.70
CA PHE A 58 -6.18 -16.29 2.54
C PHE A 58 -5.55 -15.58 1.35
N ARG A 59 -5.99 -15.95 0.14
CA ARG A 59 -5.53 -15.36 -1.12
C ARG A 59 -6.70 -14.74 -1.87
N ASP A 60 -6.42 -13.64 -2.54
CA ASP A 60 -7.34 -12.90 -3.41
C ASP A 60 -8.73 -12.70 -2.80
N PHE A 61 -8.78 -12.32 -1.52
CA PHE A 61 -10.03 -11.91 -0.90
C PHE A 61 -10.54 -10.64 -1.56
N VAL A 62 -11.72 -10.78 -2.17
CA VAL A 62 -12.42 -9.69 -2.84
C VAL A 62 -12.94 -8.70 -1.79
N LEU A 63 -12.45 -7.47 -1.85
CA LEU A 63 -12.96 -6.37 -1.06
C LEU A 63 -14.10 -5.69 -1.82
N GLY A 64 -15.24 -5.54 -1.14
CA GLY A 64 -16.36 -4.77 -1.65
C GLY A 64 -16.05 -3.27 -1.68
N LYS A 65 -16.85 -2.51 -2.42
CA LYS A 65 -16.68 -1.05 -2.57
C LYS A 65 -16.51 -0.32 -1.23
N ALA A 66 -17.36 -0.63 -0.24
CA ALA A 66 -17.28 -0.01 1.09
C ALA A 66 -15.96 -0.34 1.83
N GLN A 67 -15.43 -1.56 1.67
CA GLN A 67 -14.15 -1.94 2.26
C GLN A 67 -12.98 -1.24 1.55
N THR A 68 -13.04 -1.12 0.23
CA THR A 68 -12.05 -0.36 -0.56
C THR A 68 -12.06 1.12 -0.17
N GLU A 69 -13.23 1.74 0.00
CA GLU A 69 -13.36 3.11 0.50
C GLU A 69 -12.76 3.25 1.90
N GLN A 70 -13.01 2.27 2.79
CA GLN A 70 -12.46 2.29 4.15
C GLN A 70 -10.93 2.16 4.15
N ILE A 71 -10.35 1.29 3.32
CA ILE A 71 -8.89 1.21 3.13
C ILE A 71 -8.35 2.57 2.68
N LYS A 72 -8.94 3.15 1.63
CA LYS A 72 -8.52 4.46 1.11
C LYS A 72 -8.46 5.49 2.23
N VAL A 73 -9.53 5.63 3.02
CA VAL A 73 -9.61 6.61 4.13
C VAL A 73 -8.54 6.34 5.20
N ILE A 74 -8.36 5.09 5.61
CA ILE A 74 -7.36 4.73 6.64
C ILE A 74 -5.95 5.13 6.18
N PHE A 75 -5.57 4.78 4.96
CA PHE A 75 -4.23 5.07 4.44
C PHE A 75 -4.05 6.55 4.08
N GLU A 76 -5.09 7.25 3.63
CA GLU A 76 -5.07 8.72 3.48
C GLU A 76 -4.77 9.42 4.80
N GLN A 77 -5.42 8.99 5.88
CA GLN A 77 -5.18 9.52 7.22
C GLN A 77 -3.75 9.24 7.68
N GLN A 78 -3.22 8.04 7.43
CA GLN A 78 -1.83 7.70 7.78
C GLN A 78 -0.81 8.52 6.99
N ILE A 79 -1.09 8.88 5.74
CA ILE A 79 -0.25 9.81 4.96
C ILE A 79 -0.26 11.19 5.63
N ASP A 80 -1.44 11.74 5.93
CA ASP A 80 -1.56 13.06 6.56
C ASP A 80 -0.80 13.13 7.89
N GLU A 81 -0.96 12.10 8.74
CA GLU A 81 -0.28 11.98 10.03
C GLU A 81 1.24 11.87 9.87
N THR A 82 1.71 11.06 8.91
CA THR A 82 3.14 10.78 8.76
C THR A 82 3.88 11.95 8.11
N LEU A 83 3.25 12.61 7.13
CA LEU A 83 3.81 13.78 6.43
C LEU A 83 4.16 14.92 7.40
N PHE A 84 3.40 15.07 8.50
CA PHE A 84 3.68 16.10 9.51
C PHE A 84 5.08 15.96 10.13
N PHE A 85 5.63 14.74 10.16
CA PHE A 85 6.92 14.45 10.78
C PHE A 85 8.04 14.18 9.79
N ILE A 86 7.84 14.44 8.49
CA ILE A 86 8.90 14.29 7.50
C ILE A 86 9.81 15.52 7.59
N GLU A 87 11.04 15.28 8.02
CA GLU A 87 12.08 16.30 8.00
C GLU A 87 12.52 16.54 6.55
N PRO A 88 12.68 17.80 6.12
CA PRO A 88 13.27 18.11 4.82
C PRO A 88 14.73 17.67 4.82
N ILE A 89 15.04 16.63 4.03
CA ILE A 89 16.42 16.13 3.93
C ILE A 89 17.12 16.88 2.80
N GLY A 90 18.09 17.73 3.15
CA GLY A 90 18.96 18.37 2.18
C GLY A 90 19.93 17.38 1.54
N GLY A 91 19.95 17.31 0.20
CA GLY A 91 21.01 16.65 -0.58
C GLY A 91 20.53 15.55 -1.54
N ARG A 92 20.92 15.65 -2.81
CA ARG A 92 20.53 14.76 -3.92
C ARG A 92 21.33 13.45 -4.03
N ARG A 93 21.83 12.89 -2.93
CA ARG A 93 22.65 11.66 -2.96
C ARG A 93 21.89 10.38 -2.63
N TYR A 94 20.56 10.45 -2.52
CA TYR A 94 19.71 9.34 -2.09
C TYR A 94 18.58 9.10 -3.08
N ARG A 95 18.11 7.86 -3.16
CA ARG A 95 16.87 7.52 -3.88
C ARG A 95 15.76 8.39 -3.31
N SER A 96 15.11 9.18 -4.15
CA SER A 96 14.07 10.13 -3.75
C SER A 96 12.95 10.16 -4.78
N CYS A 97 11.77 10.58 -4.35
CA CYS A 97 10.66 10.92 -5.22
C CYS A 97 9.99 12.20 -4.73
N THR A 98 9.31 12.92 -5.62
CA THR A 98 8.44 14.02 -5.23
C THR A 98 7.01 13.50 -5.17
N LEU A 99 6.42 13.54 -3.99
CA LEU A 99 5.01 13.21 -3.79
C LEU A 99 4.18 14.50 -3.86
N VAL A 100 3.15 14.51 -4.71
CA VAL A 100 2.14 15.58 -4.69
C VAL A 100 0.95 15.06 -3.89
N TRP A 101 0.71 15.65 -2.72
CA TRP A 101 -0.37 15.26 -1.83
C TRP A 101 -1.21 16.47 -1.45
N LYS A 102 -2.52 16.42 -1.74
CA LYS A 102 -3.49 17.49 -1.44
C LYS A 102 -3.01 18.89 -1.87
N GLY A 103 -2.41 18.97 -3.06
CA GLY A 103 -1.91 20.23 -3.65
C GLY A 103 -0.59 20.73 -3.09
N LYS A 104 0.09 19.98 -2.21
CA LYS A 104 1.44 20.28 -1.72
C LYS A 104 2.44 19.27 -2.25
N SER A 105 3.66 19.73 -2.53
CA SER A 105 4.77 18.87 -2.96
C SER A 105 5.67 18.54 -1.77
N TYR A 106 6.00 17.27 -1.63
CA TYR A 106 6.87 16.74 -0.59
C TYR A 106 8.04 16.01 -1.24
N ASP A 107 9.26 16.37 -0.85
CA ASP A 107 10.46 15.65 -1.28
C ASP A 107 10.70 14.45 -0.35
N MET A 108 10.45 13.26 -0.87
CA MET A 108 10.49 12.01 -0.13
C MET A 108 11.84 11.35 -0.29
N ASN A 109 12.55 11.14 0.81
CA ASN A 109 13.78 10.36 0.80
C ASN A 109 13.44 8.87 0.97
N LEU A 110 13.68 8.05 -0.06
CA LEU A 110 13.33 6.63 -0.05
C LEU A 110 14.50 5.73 0.39
N SER A 111 15.55 6.31 0.97
CA SER A 111 16.65 5.54 1.56
C SER A 111 16.29 4.93 2.91
N LEU A 112 17.09 3.97 3.36
CA LEU A 112 16.86 3.26 4.62
C LEU A 112 16.83 4.19 5.85
N ILE A 113 17.53 5.32 5.79
CA ILE A 113 17.60 6.30 6.89
C ILE A 113 16.33 7.17 7.05
N SER A 114 15.39 7.10 6.10
CA SER A 114 14.12 7.84 6.17
C SER A 114 12.93 6.86 6.12
N PRO A 115 12.68 6.11 7.21
CA PRO A 115 11.60 5.12 7.27
C PRO A 115 10.22 5.73 7.05
N LYS A 116 9.96 6.93 7.58
CA LYS A 116 8.66 7.62 7.45
C LYS A 116 8.33 7.96 5.99
N SER A 117 9.31 8.42 5.22
CA SER A 117 9.11 8.71 3.80
C SER A 117 8.76 7.46 3.00
N ARG A 118 9.42 6.33 3.30
CA ARG A 118 9.11 5.04 2.68
C ARG A 118 7.72 4.54 3.07
N MET A 119 7.32 4.71 4.33
CA MET A 119 5.96 4.37 4.77
C MET A 119 4.90 5.20 4.03
N VAL A 120 5.13 6.50 3.83
CA VAL A 120 4.22 7.33 3.04
C VAL A 120 4.17 6.90 1.57
N GLU A 121 5.29 6.48 0.99
CA GLU A 121 5.30 5.89 -0.37
C GLU A 121 4.43 4.63 -0.42
N ASP A 122 4.56 3.73 0.56
CA ASP A 122 3.74 2.52 0.67
C ASP A 122 2.25 2.87 0.80
N PHE A 123 1.90 3.79 1.71
CA PHE A 123 0.52 4.22 1.93
C PHE A 123 -0.08 4.86 0.68
N HIS A 124 0.69 5.73 0.03
CA HIS A 124 0.27 6.37 -1.22
C HIS A 124 -0.03 5.34 -2.30
N ARG A 125 0.83 4.31 -2.43
CA ARG A 125 0.61 3.22 -3.38
C ARG A 125 -0.68 2.45 -3.10
N ILE A 126 -1.00 2.18 -1.83
CA ILE A 126 -2.25 1.53 -1.43
C ILE A 126 -3.46 2.42 -1.76
N VAL A 127 -3.37 3.73 -1.50
CA VAL A 127 -4.41 4.70 -1.87
C VAL A 127 -4.63 4.72 -3.38
N THR A 128 -3.57 4.77 -4.18
CA THR A 128 -3.68 4.74 -5.65
C THR A 128 -4.38 3.48 -6.14
N ILE A 129 -4.04 2.31 -5.58
CA ILE A 129 -4.73 1.04 -5.91
C ILE A 129 -6.23 1.15 -5.58
N ALA A 130 -6.58 1.65 -4.40
CA ALA A 130 -7.96 1.81 -4.00
C ALA A 130 -8.72 2.78 -4.92
N GLU A 131 -8.12 3.90 -5.28
CA GLU A 131 -8.69 4.88 -6.20
C GLU A 131 -8.95 4.29 -7.59
N GLU A 132 -7.97 3.57 -8.15
CA GLU A 132 -8.13 2.88 -9.43
C GLU A 132 -9.30 1.89 -9.38
N CYS A 133 -9.40 1.09 -8.32
CA CYS A 133 -10.49 0.13 -8.16
C CYS A 133 -11.86 0.80 -8.09
N LEU A 134 -11.97 1.89 -7.31
CA LEU A 134 -13.21 2.65 -7.17
C LEU A 134 -13.60 3.37 -8.48
N GLN A 135 -12.64 3.97 -9.18
CA GLN A 135 -12.89 4.68 -10.45
C GLN A 135 -13.32 3.71 -11.57
N GLN A 136 -12.71 2.53 -11.64
CA GLN A 136 -13.00 1.52 -12.65
C GLN A 136 -14.15 0.59 -12.25
N ASN A 137 -14.74 0.78 -11.07
CA ASN A 137 -15.78 -0.08 -10.50
C ASN A 137 -15.38 -1.57 -10.52
N LYS A 138 -14.12 -1.85 -10.17
CA LYS A 138 -13.56 -3.20 -10.08
C LYS A 138 -13.20 -3.54 -8.64
N PRO A 139 -13.18 -4.83 -8.27
CA PRO A 139 -12.78 -5.22 -6.92
C PRO A 139 -11.30 -4.93 -6.64
N MET A 140 -11.02 -4.63 -5.38
CA MET A 140 -9.67 -4.65 -4.82
C MET A 140 -9.46 -6.01 -4.15
N TYR A 141 -8.25 -6.55 -4.22
CA TYR A 141 -7.94 -7.87 -3.68
C TYR A 141 -6.93 -7.75 -2.54
N LEU A 142 -7.16 -8.52 -1.47
CA LEU A 142 -6.27 -8.64 -0.33
C LEU A 142 -5.85 -10.10 -0.18
N SER A 143 -4.57 -10.35 0.07
CA SER A 143 -4.05 -11.65 0.47
C SER A 143 -3.20 -11.52 1.71
N ILE A 144 -3.31 -12.50 2.60
CA ILE A 144 -2.47 -12.69 3.77
C ILE A 144 -1.96 -14.12 3.74
N ASP A 145 -0.65 -14.28 3.59
CA ASP A 145 0.06 -15.57 3.70
C ASP A 145 0.82 -15.65 5.03
#